data_AF-A0A7S1YK90-F1
#
_entry.id   AF-A0A7S1YK90-F1
#
_cell.length_a   1.000
_cell.length_b   1.000
_cell.length_c   1.000
_cell.angle_alpha   90.00
_cell.angle_beta   90.00
_cell.angle_gamma   90.00
#
_symmetry.space_group_name_H-M   'P 1'
#
loop_
_entity.id
_entity.type
_entity.pdbx_description
1 polymer ?
#
loop_
_entity_poly.entity_id
_entity_poly.type
_entity_poly.pdbx_seq_one_letter_code
_entity_poly.pdbx_strand_id
1 'polypeptide(L)'
;CFILLPCIWYLMASCHRKVYGKIQSSDDQVVHIANSFGTTASVALTILLLPVAKHSSLLKLCQWDPASAVRLHIWSGRVVIFGSFIHGGMHMMLWQRNGESLLNMILPPLGCWLNDDTSCYPRFRNFTGFVGGVALLVLAVSALNWVRRKCYRAFYLTHVLAAPVALCMVVLHYNRAIFYVAPSLLFYMGTVIPVKMESWWKREGTRIHSVELLQQSPASRQEDRRTCRPCVALTFEATPSAVQKYRAGQYVDLKVPSINKLVSHPFTVNLVPFSPNHLRIIFRATGKFTHQLMNQLTSAVQEEGEKEPDLPTMQLSGFHGANVRLEQVLKHDAVVIVAGGIGITPYLTLLHEVHEALSTQSADERVTQRIILHWICRDQELIDYVTEEYFEPLQASCVSDDLFTIRIIVHKTSSRRCVEGKECPKRYSTTGHDAEAPLETARTFDASKDNKTLPFDTPLFASGFGDSWLRNLPSMFAFCIIAGLGTWLIYALYVNRPSAETEVTYRWAYVAVFPFVAVVAMMLMYLTLSIIEIGRA
;
A
#
# COMPACT_ATOMS: atom_id res chain seq x y z
N CYS A 1 -18.76 -9.77 -6.24
CA CYS A 1 -20.16 -9.59 -6.70
C CYS A 1 -20.48 -8.17 -7.15
N PHE A 2 -20.17 -7.12 -6.37
CA PHE A 2 -20.53 -5.72 -6.67
C PHE A 2 -20.18 -5.18 -8.07
N ILE A 3 -19.06 -5.58 -8.67
CA ILE A 3 -18.68 -5.12 -10.04
C ILE A 3 -19.16 -6.10 -11.10
N LEU A 4 -18.93 -7.38 -10.86
CA LEU A 4 -19.12 -8.43 -11.86
C LEU A 4 -20.59 -8.60 -12.21
N LEU A 5 -21.50 -8.58 -11.23
CA LEU A 5 -22.93 -8.80 -11.51
C LEU A 5 -23.53 -7.69 -12.39
N PRO A 6 -23.34 -6.38 -12.11
CA PRO A 6 -23.82 -5.32 -13.00
C PRO A 6 -23.17 -5.35 -14.38
N CYS A 7 -21.87 -5.63 -14.47
CA CYS A 7 -21.15 -5.69 -15.75
C CYS A 7 -21.63 -6.88 -16.60
N ILE A 8 -21.79 -8.06 -15.98
CA ILE A 8 -22.31 -9.27 -16.64
C ILE A 8 -23.77 -9.06 -17.05
N TRP A 9 -24.60 -8.48 -16.19
CA TRP A 9 -25.99 -8.16 -16.53
C TRP A 9 -26.09 -7.18 -17.69
N TYR A 10 -25.34 -6.07 -17.66
CA TYR A 10 -25.29 -5.12 -18.76
C TYR A 10 -24.84 -5.79 -20.06
N LEU A 11 -23.79 -6.62 -20.00
CA LEU A 11 -23.27 -7.33 -21.16
C LEU A 11 -24.31 -8.29 -21.72
N MET A 12 -24.93 -9.13 -20.88
CA MET A 12 -25.98 -10.07 -21.29
C MET A 12 -27.17 -9.34 -21.89
N ALA A 13 -27.68 -8.29 -21.24
CA ALA A 13 -28.82 -7.52 -21.74
C ALA A 13 -28.49 -6.74 -23.02
N SER A 14 -27.26 -6.25 -23.18
CA SER A 14 -26.79 -5.55 -24.37
C SER A 14 -26.61 -6.52 -25.54
N CYS A 15 -25.95 -7.65 -25.31
CA CYS A 15 -25.79 -8.72 -26.30
C CYS A 15 -27.15 -9.30 -26.72
N HIS A 16 -28.05 -9.61 -25.77
CA HIS A 16 -29.39 -10.11 -26.07
C HIS A 16 -30.17 -9.12 -26.95
N ARG A 17 -30.20 -7.84 -26.59
CA ARG A 17 -30.89 -6.82 -27.42
C ARG A 17 -30.30 -6.67 -28.83
N LYS A 18 -29.01 -6.92 -29.00
CA LYS A 18 -28.31 -6.76 -30.29
C LYS A 18 -28.43 -8.01 -31.16
N VAL A 19 -28.43 -9.20 -30.56
CA VAL A 19 -28.62 -10.48 -31.26
C VAL A 19 -30.08 -10.64 -31.71
N TYR A 20 -31.04 -10.29 -30.86
CA TYR A 20 -32.47 -10.45 -31.15
C TYR A 20 -33.16 -9.16 -31.62
N GLY A 21 -32.40 -8.08 -31.84
CA GLY A 21 -32.90 -6.83 -32.41
C GLY A 21 -32.99 -6.87 -33.93
N LYS A 22 -33.73 -5.93 -34.54
CA LYS A 22 -33.80 -5.74 -36.00
C LYS A 22 -32.50 -5.09 -36.53
N ILE A 23 -31.35 -5.76 -36.39
CA ILE A 23 -30.07 -5.31 -36.96
C ILE A 23 -29.92 -5.89 -38.37
N GLN A 24 -29.47 -5.05 -39.31
CA GLN A 24 -29.59 -5.24 -40.76
C GLN A 24 -28.56 -6.23 -41.35
N SER A 25 -27.41 -6.47 -40.72
CA SER A 25 -26.38 -7.40 -41.21
C SER A 25 -25.63 -8.15 -40.09
N SER A 26 -25.03 -9.31 -40.44
CA SER A 26 -24.21 -10.12 -39.51
C SER A 26 -22.97 -9.39 -39.03
N ASP A 27 -22.37 -8.51 -39.84
CA ASP A 27 -21.16 -7.78 -39.47
C ASP A 27 -21.48 -6.62 -38.52
N ASP A 28 -22.61 -5.94 -38.73
CA ASP A 28 -23.11 -4.92 -37.80
C ASP A 28 -23.38 -5.52 -36.42
N GLN A 29 -23.93 -6.74 -36.36
CA GLN A 29 -24.12 -7.45 -35.09
C GLN A 29 -22.78 -7.68 -34.37
N VAL A 30 -21.73 -8.12 -35.08
CA VAL A 30 -20.39 -8.32 -34.51
C VAL A 30 -19.81 -7.01 -33.98
N VAL A 31 -19.89 -5.92 -34.75
CA VAL A 31 -19.44 -4.58 -34.33
C VAL A 31 -20.17 -4.12 -33.07
N HIS A 32 -21.49 -4.27 -33.04
CA HIS A 32 -22.28 -3.87 -31.89
C HIS A 32 -21.97 -4.71 -30.65
N ILE A 33 -21.73 -6.01 -30.78
CA ILE A 33 -21.31 -6.87 -29.66
C ILE A 33 -19.91 -6.47 -29.19
N ALA A 34 -18.95 -6.28 -30.10
CA ALA A 34 -17.60 -5.82 -29.77
C ALA A 34 -17.64 -4.50 -28.97
N ASN A 35 -18.47 -3.55 -29.40
CA ASN A 35 -18.64 -2.28 -28.70
C ASN A 35 -19.31 -2.42 -27.32
N SER A 36 -20.12 -3.47 -27.08
CA SER A 36 -20.65 -3.76 -25.73
C SER A 36 -19.54 -4.16 -24.77
N PHE A 37 -18.56 -4.96 -25.22
CA PHE A 37 -17.40 -5.33 -24.41
C PHE A 37 -16.53 -4.11 -24.08
N GLY A 38 -16.26 -3.24 -25.07
CA GLY A 38 -15.52 -1.99 -24.86
C GLY A 38 -16.24 -1.01 -23.92
N THR A 39 -17.58 -0.94 -24.01
CA THR A 39 -18.39 -0.14 -23.08
C THR A 39 -18.36 -0.71 -21.66
N THR A 40 -18.43 -2.04 -21.53
CA THR A 40 -18.33 -2.72 -20.22
C THR A 40 -16.97 -2.48 -19.57
N ALA A 41 -15.89 -2.53 -20.35
CA ALA A 41 -14.55 -2.17 -19.90
C ALA A 41 -14.50 -0.70 -19.43
N SER A 42 -15.09 0.23 -20.18
CA SER A 42 -15.19 1.64 -19.79
C SER A 42 -15.94 1.81 -18.46
N VAL A 43 -17.09 1.15 -18.28
CA VAL A 43 -17.84 1.20 -17.00
C VAL A 43 -16.97 0.74 -15.83
N ALA A 44 -16.17 -0.31 -15.99
CA ALA A 44 -15.28 -0.79 -14.94
C ALA A 44 -14.20 0.24 -14.53
N LEU A 45 -13.81 1.17 -15.41
CA LEU A 45 -12.84 2.25 -15.11
C LEU A 45 -13.36 3.25 -14.05
N THR A 46 -14.68 3.41 -13.92
CA THR A 46 -15.32 4.33 -12.95
C THR A 46 -15.00 4.05 -11.50
N ILE A 47 -14.58 2.81 -11.21
CA ILE A 47 -14.25 2.34 -9.86
C ILE A 47 -12.85 1.76 -9.78
N LEU A 48 -12.05 1.84 -10.85
CA LEU A 48 -10.74 1.20 -10.91
C LEU A 48 -9.77 1.77 -9.86
N LEU A 49 -9.76 3.08 -9.67
CA LEU A 49 -8.81 3.78 -8.81
C LEU A 49 -9.33 4.10 -7.40
N LEU A 50 -10.65 4.05 -7.18
CA LEU A 50 -11.25 4.29 -5.85
C LEU A 50 -10.69 3.35 -4.76
N PRO A 51 -10.54 2.03 -4.97
CA PRO A 51 -10.15 1.10 -3.92
C PRO A 51 -8.66 1.15 -3.58
N VAL A 52 -7.86 1.77 -4.44
CA VAL A 52 -6.40 1.93 -4.25
C VAL A 52 -6.03 3.30 -3.67
N ALA A 53 -7.01 4.19 -3.48
CA ALA A 53 -6.87 5.42 -2.72
C ALA A 53 -6.78 5.10 -1.21
N LYS A 54 -5.63 4.59 -0.77
CA LYS A 54 -5.39 4.10 0.61
C LYS A 54 -5.69 5.13 1.71
N HIS A 55 -5.56 6.42 1.39
CA HIS A 55 -5.80 7.53 2.32
C HIS A 55 -7.23 8.10 2.20
N SER A 56 -8.09 7.49 1.38
CA SER A 56 -9.44 7.99 1.18
C SER A 56 -10.31 7.79 2.42
N SER A 57 -11.13 8.79 2.70
CA SER A 57 -12.21 8.70 3.68
C SER A 57 -13.27 7.68 3.29
N LEU A 58 -13.38 7.35 1.99
CA LEU A 58 -14.31 6.32 1.48
C LEU A 58 -13.99 4.93 2.03
N LEU A 59 -12.72 4.51 2.04
CA LEU A 59 -12.35 3.21 2.61
C LEU A 59 -12.61 3.15 4.12
N LYS A 60 -12.36 4.27 4.83
CA LYS A 60 -12.64 4.40 6.26
C LYS A 60 -14.15 4.34 6.56
N LEU A 61 -14.96 5.03 5.75
CA LEU A 61 -16.42 5.02 5.85
C LEU A 61 -16.99 3.61 5.66
N CYS A 62 -16.51 2.89 4.64
CA CYS A 62 -16.95 1.53 4.38
C CYS A 62 -16.35 0.50 5.36
N GLN A 63 -15.48 0.93 6.29
CA GLN A 63 -14.69 0.06 7.17
C GLN A 63 -13.95 -1.04 6.38
N TRP A 64 -13.52 -0.70 5.16
CA TRP A 64 -12.78 -1.62 4.31
C TRP A 64 -11.29 -1.49 4.61
N ASP A 65 -10.68 -2.59 5.04
CA ASP A 65 -9.23 -2.62 5.12
C ASP A 65 -8.65 -2.45 3.71
N PRO A 66 -7.55 -1.69 3.55
CA PRO A 66 -6.96 -1.46 2.24
C PRO A 66 -6.56 -2.74 1.49
N ALA A 67 -6.26 -3.84 2.20
CA ALA A 67 -5.92 -5.11 1.56
C ALA A 67 -7.16 -5.79 0.98
N SER A 68 -8.33 -5.72 1.63
CA SER A 68 -9.59 -6.14 1.04
C SER A 68 -10.05 -5.22 -0.09
N ALA A 69 -9.91 -3.90 0.07
CA ALA A 69 -10.30 -2.93 -0.95
C ALA A 69 -9.54 -3.16 -2.27
N VAL A 70 -8.25 -3.50 -2.20
CA VAL A 70 -7.43 -3.86 -3.37
C VAL A 70 -8.04 -5.00 -4.20
N ARG A 71 -8.80 -5.93 -3.59
CA ARG A 71 -9.48 -7.00 -4.34
C ARG A 71 -10.47 -6.42 -5.35
N LEU A 72 -11.12 -5.31 -5.01
CA LEU A 72 -12.06 -4.61 -5.88
C LEU A 72 -11.34 -4.01 -7.11
N HIS A 73 -10.17 -3.40 -6.91
CA HIS A 73 -9.30 -2.94 -7.99
C HIS A 73 -8.86 -4.09 -8.90
N ILE A 74 -8.44 -5.23 -8.32
CA ILE A 74 -8.04 -6.42 -9.10
C ILE A 74 -9.19 -6.92 -9.98
N TRP A 75 -10.41 -7.01 -9.45
CA TRP A 75 -11.57 -7.46 -10.22
C TRP A 75 -12.02 -6.45 -11.27
N SER A 76 -12.03 -5.14 -10.95
CA SER A 76 -12.26 -4.08 -11.94
C SER A 76 -11.24 -4.17 -13.08
N GLY A 77 -9.95 -4.25 -12.75
CA GLY A 77 -8.86 -4.37 -13.73
C GLY A 77 -9.00 -5.59 -14.63
N ARG A 78 -9.44 -6.74 -14.10
CA ARG A 78 -9.75 -7.93 -14.90
C ARG A 78 -10.88 -7.68 -15.91
N VAL A 79 -11.96 -7.02 -15.50
CA VAL A 79 -13.07 -6.67 -16.41
C VAL A 79 -12.60 -5.74 -17.51
N VAL A 80 -11.78 -4.73 -17.17
CA VAL A 80 -11.15 -3.82 -18.16
C VAL A 80 -10.29 -4.60 -19.16
N ILE A 81 -9.41 -5.48 -18.66
CA ILE A 81 -8.52 -6.30 -19.49
C ILE A 81 -9.35 -7.20 -20.42
N PHE A 82 -10.20 -8.07 -19.88
CA PHE A 82 -10.95 -9.02 -20.69
C PHE A 82 -11.91 -8.33 -21.67
N GLY A 83 -12.63 -7.29 -21.22
CA GLY A 83 -13.52 -6.52 -22.09
C GLY A 83 -12.77 -5.85 -23.24
N SER A 84 -11.62 -5.24 -22.98
CA SER A 84 -10.80 -4.60 -24.02
C SER A 84 -10.19 -5.59 -25.00
N PHE A 85 -9.71 -6.75 -24.54
CA PHE A 85 -9.14 -7.78 -25.44
C PHE A 85 -10.21 -8.43 -26.31
N ILE A 86 -11.40 -8.71 -25.79
CA ILE A 86 -12.52 -9.23 -26.59
C ILE A 86 -12.99 -8.17 -27.59
N HIS A 87 -13.15 -6.91 -27.16
CA HIS A 87 -13.49 -5.80 -28.03
C HIS A 87 -12.52 -5.65 -29.20
N GLY A 88 -11.22 -5.56 -28.92
CA GLY A 88 -10.18 -5.42 -29.94
C GLY A 88 -10.09 -6.65 -30.84
N GLY A 89 -10.14 -7.86 -30.27
CA GLY A 89 -10.06 -9.12 -31.00
C GLY A 89 -11.23 -9.31 -31.98
N MET A 90 -12.45 -8.93 -31.60
CA MET A 90 -13.61 -9.00 -32.50
C MET A 90 -13.50 -8.03 -33.67
N HIS A 91 -12.99 -6.81 -33.44
CA HIS A 91 -12.71 -5.85 -34.52
C HIS A 91 -11.62 -6.36 -35.47
N MET A 92 -10.52 -6.90 -34.93
CA MET A 92 -9.44 -7.48 -35.73
C MET A 92 -9.93 -8.67 -36.58
N MET A 93 -10.75 -9.55 -35.99
CA MET A 93 -11.38 -10.68 -36.70
C MET A 93 -12.26 -10.19 -37.85
N LEU A 94 -13.06 -9.14 -37.63
CA LEU A 94 -13.91 -8.56 -38.67
C LEU A 94 -13.09 -7.94 -39.80
N TRP A 95 -12.00 -7.22 -39.49
CA TRP A 95 -11.11 -6.66 -40.50
C TRP A 95 -10.52 -7.77 -41.39
N GLN A 96 -10.04 -8.85 -40.78
CA GLN A 96 -9.52 -10.00 -41.54
C GLN A 96 -10.59 -10.66 -42.41
N ARG A 97 -11.81 -10.85 -41.88
CA ARG A 97 -12.95 -11.40 -42.64
C ARG A 97 -13.28 -10.54 -43.86
N ASN A 98 -13.17 -9.23 -43.73
CA ASN A 98 -13.47 -8.28 -44.80
C ASN A 98 -12.30 -8.07 -45.78
N GLY A 99 -11.19 -8.80 -45.63
CA GLY A 99 -10.01 -8.70 -46.49
C GLY A 99 -9.13 -7.48 -46.19
N GLU A 100 -9.34 -6.78 -45.08
CA GLU A 100 -8.55 -5.63 -44.67
C GLU A 100 -7.23 -6.08 -44.02
N SER A 101 -6.12 -5.44 -44.40
CA SER A 101 -4.82 -5.71 -43.76
C SER A 101 -4.80 -5.17 -42.33
N LEU A 102 -4.52 -6.04 -41.36
CA LEU A 102 -4.42 -5.67 -39.95
C LEU A 102 -3.42 -4.53 -39.71
N LEU A 103 -2.26 -4.58 -40.37
CA LEU A 103 -1.23 -3.56 -40.22
C LEU A 103 -1.71 -2.19 -40.70
N ASN A 104 -2.45 -2.14 -41.81
CA ASN A 104 -3.00 -0.88 -42.34
C ASN A 104 -4.14 -0.33 -41.48
N MET A 105 -4.88 -1.22 -40.80
CA MET A 105 -5.94 -0.82 -39.87
C MET A 105 -5.39 -0.33 -38.52
N ILE A 106 -4.24 -0.84 -38.08
CA ILE A 106 -3.59 -0.50 -36.81
C ILE A 106 -2.68 0.72 -36.94
N LEU A 107 -1.84 0.76 -37.98
CA LEU A 107 -0.82 1.80 -38.16
C LEU A 107 -1.31 2.86 -39.16
N PRO A 108 -1.46 4.12 -38.75
CA PRO A 108 -1.81 5.20 -39.67
C PRO A 108 -0.65 5.41 -40.66
N PRO A 109 -0.93 5.58 -41.97
CA PRO A 109 0.10 5.85 -42.97
C PRO A 109 0.76 7.21 -42.71
N LEU A 110 2.00 7.39 -43.19
CA LEU A 110 2.80 8.62 -43.02
C LEU A 110 2.05 9.90 -43.40
N GLY A 111 1.23 9.87 -44.45
CA GLY A 111 0.41 11.02 -44.85
C GLY A 111 -0.57 11.50 -43.78
N CYS A 112 -1.08 10.60 -42.93
CA CYS A 112 -1.94 10.96 -41.81
C CYS A 112 -1.21 11.66 -40.67
N TRP A 113 0.12 11.53 -40.58
CA TRP A 113 0.93 12.22 -39.57
C TRP A 113 1.37 13.61 -40.02
N LEU A 114 1.40 13.85 -41.34
CA LEU A 114 1.90 15.08 -41.95
C LEU A 114 0.77 16.04 -42.36
N ASN A 115 -0.42 15.52 -42.68
CA ASN A 115 -1.56 16.30 -43.11
C ASN A 115 -2.72 16.17 -42.12
N ASP A 116 -3.35 17.28 -41.75
CA ASP A 116 -4.49 17.34 -40.84
C ASP A 116 -5.80 17.05 -41.60
N ASP A 117 -5.91 15.82 -42.14
CA ASP A 117 -7.09 15.35 -42.85
C ASP A 117 -8.03 14.57 -41.91
N THR A 118 -9.31 14.91 -41.95
CA THR A 118 -10.38 14.32 -41.15
C THR A 118 -10.57 12.83 -41.45
N SER A 119 -10.21 12.40 -42.67
CA SER A 119 -10.23 11.01 -43.12
C SER A 119 -9.31 10.07 -42.33
N CYS A 120 -8.30 10.63 -41.64
CA CYS A 120 -7.31 9.88 -40.87
C CYS A 120 -7.77 9.52 -39.45
N TYR A 121 -8.85 10.13 -38.96
CA TYR A 121 -9.36 9.92 -37.59
C TYR A 121 -9.61 8.43 -37.23
N PRO A 122 -10.28 7.61 -38.07
CA PRO A 122 -10.50 6.21 -37.74
C PRO A 122 -9.20 5.40 -37.57
N ARG A 123 -8.15 5.76 -38.31
CA ARG A 123 -6.84 5.10 -38.21
C ARG A 123 -6.12 5.47 -36.91
N PHE A 124 -6.11 6.75 -36.54
CA PHE A 124 -5.58 7.18 -35.24
C PHE A 124 -6.34 6.60 -34.06
N ARG A 125 -7.67 6.46 -34.20
CA ARG A 125 -8.50 5.78 -33.21
C ARG A 125 -8.07 4.33 -33.02
N ASN A 126 -7.85 3.58 -34.11
CA ASN A 126 -7.39 2.19 -34.03
C ASN A 126 -5.98 2.09 -33.45
N PHE A 127 -5.07 2.98 -33.86
CA PHE A 127 -3.70 3.05 -33.36
C PHE A 127 -3.64 3.25 -31.85
N THR A 128 -4.37 4.26 -31.34
CA THR A 128 -4.43 4.54 -29.90
C THR A 128 -5.07 3.39 -29.13
N GLY A 129 -6.10 2.74 -29.70
CA GLY A 129 -6.68 1.50 -29.15
C GLY A 129 -5.67 0.36 -29.07
N PHE A 130 -4.84 0.17 -30.10
CA PHE A 130 -3.79 -0.85 -30.12
C PHE A 130 -2.68 -0.56 -29.09
N VAL A 131 -2.17 0.67 -29.04
CA VAL A 131 -1.16 1.07 -28.03
C VAL A 131 -1.72 0.89 -26.61
N GLY A 132 -2.98 1.27 -26.39
CA GLY A 132 -3.68 1.02 -25.13
C GLY A 132 -3.82 -0.48 -24.81
N GLY A 133 -4.12 -1.31 -25.81
CA GLY A 133 -4.17 -2.77 -25.68
C GLY A 133 -2.83 -3.39 -25.31
N VAL A 134 -1.72 -2.92 -25.91
CA VAL A 134 -0.36 -3.34 -25.55
C VAL A 134 -0.02 -2.94 -24.12
N ALA A 135 -0.35 -1.72 -23.70
CA ALA A 135 -0.17 -1.28 -22.32
C ALA A 135 -0.97 -2.15 -21.33
N LEU A 136 -2.23 -2.47 -21.65
CA LEU A 136 -3.06 -3.40 -20.88
C LEU A 136 -2.48 -4.82 -20.84
N LEU A 137 -1.84 -5.29 -21.92
CA LEU A 137 -1.16 -6.59 -21.95
C LEU A 137 0.01 -6.61 -20.98
N VAL A 138 0.86 -5.58 -21.00
CA VAL A 138 1.98 -5.43 -20.07
C VAL A 138 1.50 -5.44 -18.63
N LEU A 139 0.42 -4.71 -18.33
CA LEU A 139 -0.22 -4.72 -17.01
C LEU A 139 -0.76 -6.09 -16.61
N ALA A 140 -1.41 -6.79 -17.54
CA ALA A 140 -2.00 -8.10 -17.28
C ALA A 140 -0.91 -9.14 -16.96
N VAL A 141 0.15 -9.20 -17.77
CA VAL A 141 1.26 -10.15 -17.58
C VAL A 141 2.02 -9.84 -16.30
N SER A 142 2.34 -8.57 -16.04
CA SER A 142 3.12 -8.21 -14.86
C SER A 142 2.34 -8.38 -13.55
N ALA A 143 1.01 -8.24 -13.59
CA ALA A 143 0.12 -8.44 -12.44
C ALA A 143 -0.24 -9.91 -12.16
N LEU A 144 0.23 -10.87 -12.97
CA LEU A 144 0.03 -12.30 -12.69
C LEU A 144 0.57 -12.66 -11.30
N ASN A 145 -0.17 -13.50 -10.57
CA ASN A 145 0.16 -13.84 -9.19
C ASN A 145 1.59 -14.41 -9.06
N TRP A 146 2.01 -15.21 -10.04
CA TRP A 146 3.36 -15.77 -10.09
C TRP A 146 4.44 -14.67 -10.22
N VAL A 147 4.26 -13.72 -11.15
CA VAL A 147 5.19 -12.60 -11.37
C VAL A 147 5.26 -11.71 -10.13
N ARG A 148 4.11 -11.33 -9.56
CA ARG A 148 4.08 -10.46 -8.38
C ARG A 148 4.74 -11.09 -7.15
N ARG A 149 4.64 -12.42 -6.98
CA ARG A 149 5.26 -13.13 -5.84
C ARG A 149 6.77 -13.36 -6.01
N LYS A 150 7.27 -13.57 -7.23
CA LYS A 150 8.70 -13.81 -7.48
C LYS A 150 9.49 -12.55 -7.83
N CYS A 151 8.86 -11.60 -8.53
CA CYS A 151 9.49 -10.43 -9.13
C CYS A 151 8.66 -9.16 -8.86
N TYR A 152 8.36 -8.88 -7.59
CA TYR A 152 7.51 -7.74 -7.20
C TYR A 152 7.98 -6.40 -7.79
N ARG A 153 9.29 -6.20 -7.92
CA ARG A 153 9.85 -4.98 -8.51
C ARG A 153 9.45 -4.78 -9.97
N ALA A 154 9.51 -5.84 -10.79
CA ALA A 154 9.12 -5.78 -12.19
C ALA A 154 7.61 -5.48 -12.33
N PHE A 155 6.80 -6.12 -11.48
CA PHE A 155 5.37 -5.80 -11.36
C PHE A 155 5.17 -4.31 -11.06
N TYR A 156 5.75 -3.80 -9.98
CA TYR A 156 5.56 -2.41 -9.55
C TYR A 156 5.98 -1.40 -10.62
N LEU A 157 7.18 -1.61 -11.18
CA LEU A 157 7.77 -0.79 -12.23
C LEU A 157 6.87 -0.68 -13.46
N THR A 158 6.51 -1.84 -14.02
CA THR A 158 5.67 -1.88 -15.23
C THR A 158 4.27 -1.35 -14.96
N HIS A 159 3.73 -1.58 -13.76
CA HIS A 159 2.39 -1.09 -13.40
C HIS A 159 2.34 0.44 -13.32
N VAL A 160 3.34 1.06 -12.69
CA VAL A 160 3.44 2.52 -12.58
C VAL A 160 3.62 3.19 -13.94
N LEU A 161 4.33 2.55 -14.88
CA LEU A 161 4.54 3.11 -16.23
C LEU A 161 3.40 2.85 -17.21
N ALA A 162 2.91 1.62 -17.27
CA ALA A 162 1.92 1.21 -18.27
C ALA A 162 0.50 1.60 -17.89
N ALA A 163 0.16 1.71 -16.60
CA ALA A 163 -1.20 2.11 -16.18
C ALA A 163 -1.54 3.53 -16.65
N PRO A 164 -0.64 4.51 -16.54
CA PRO A 164 -0.85 5.79 -17.17
C PRO A 164 -1.03 5.66 -18.69
N VAL A 165 -0.09 5.04 -19.41
CA VAL A 165 -0.21 4.90 -20.86
C VAL A 165 -1.56 4.30 -21.28
N ALA A 166 -2.04 3.27 -20.60
CA ALA A 166 -3.35 2.68 -20.85
C ALA A 166 -4.53 3.66 -20.64
N LEU A 167 -4.53 4.41 -19.52
CA LEU A 167 -5.59 5.39 -19.22
C LEU A 167 -5.60 6.57 -20.20
N CYS A 168 -4.43 7.02 -20.67
CA CYS A 168 -4.38 8.05 -21.70
C CYS A 168 -4.89 7.52 -23.05
N MET A 169 -4.38 6.36 -23.47
CA MET A 169 -4.72 5.79 -24.76
C MET A 169 -6.20 5.43 -24.89
N VAL A 170 -6.87 5.02 -23.81
CA VAL A 170 -8.33 4.77 -23.86
C VAL A 170 -9.14 6.07 -24.05
N VAL A 171 -8.68 7.20 -23.49
CA VAL A 171 -9.32 8.50 -23.71
C VAL A 171 -9.09 8.99 -25.14
N LEU A 172 -7.90 8.76 -25.71
CA LEU A 172 -7.62 9.08 -27.12
C LEU A 172 -8.42 8.19 -28.08
N HIS A 173 -8.55 6.90 -27.76
CA HIS A 173 -9.31 5.92 -28.54
C HIS A 173 -10.82 6.21 -28.51
N TYR A 174 -11.34 6.60 -27.36
CA TYR A 174 -12.75 6.95 -27.18
C TYR A 174 -12.85 8.15 -26.26
N ASN A 175 -13.04 9.34 -26.82
CA ASN A 175 -13.07 10.60 -26.07
C ASN A 175 -14.05 10.59 -24.89
N ARG A 176 -15.23 9.97 -25.05
CA ARG A 176 -16.24 9.84 -23.98
C ARG A 176 -15.77 8.91 -22.83
N ALA A 177 -14.70 8.14 -23.00
CA ALA A 177 -14.08 7.38 -21.90
C ALA A 177 -13.64 8.30 -20.75
N ILE A 178 -13.39 9.59 -21.01
CA ILE A 178 -13.04 10.55 -19.96
C ILE A 178 -14.10 10.61 -18.85
N PHE A 179 -15.39 10.48 -19.18
CA PHE A 179 -16.46 10.48 -18.18
C PHE A 179 -16.43 9.24 -17.28
N TYR A 180 -15.83 8.16 -17.76
CA TYR A 180 -15.66 6.93 -16.99
C TYR A 180 -14.35 6.93 -16.19
N VAL A 181 -13.29 7.54 -16.71
CA VAL A 181 -11.98 7.60 -16.04
C VAL A 181 -11.94 8.73 -14.99
N ALA A 182 -12.48 9.90 -15.30
CA ALA A 182 -12.33 11.11 -14.49
C ALA A 182 -12.82 10.96 -13.05
N PRO A 183 -13.98 10.34 -12.74
CA PRO A 183 -14.44 10.24 -11.36
C PRO A 183 -13.47 9.49 -10.44
N SER A 184 -12.97 8.32 -10.87
CA SER A 184 -12.03 7.53 -10.07
C SER A 184 -10.65 8.17 -10.02
N LEU A 185 -10.20 8.77 -11.12
CA LEU A 185 -8.90 9.46 -11.20
C LEU A 185 -8.86 10.72 -10.34
N LEU A 186 -9.86 11.60 -10.44
CA LEU A 186 -9.93 12.83 -9.67
C LEU A 186 -10.07 12.55 -8.18
N PHE A 187 -10.84 11.53 -7.79
CA PHE A 187 -10.92 11.09 -6.40
C PHE A 187 -9.57 10.55 -5.88
N TYR A 188 -8.91 9.70 -6.67
CA TYR A 188 -7.57 9.19 -6.33
C TYR A 188 -6.56 10.34 -6.18
N MET A 189 -6.53 11.28 -7.13
CA MET A 189 -5.63 12.44 -7.07
C MET A 189 -5.96 13.35 -5.89
N GLY A 190 -7.24 13.64 -5.65
CA GLY A 190 -7.68 14.47 -4.53
C GLY A 190 -7.33 13.91 -3.15
N THR A 191 -7.17 12.59 -3.03
CA THR A 191 -6.79 11.93 -1.76
C THR A 191 -5.30 11.67 -1.63
N VAL A 192 -4.60 11.35 -2.73
CA VAL A 192 -3.17 11.01 -2.70
C VAL A 192 -2.27 12.24 -2.80
N ILE A 193 -2.63 13.23 -3.62
CA ILE A 193 -1.80 14.44 -3.79
C ILE A 193 -1.60 15.18 -2.46
N PRO A 194 -2.63 15.47 -1.64
CA PRO A 194 -2.43 16.22 -0.41
C PRO A 194 -1.49 15.51 0.57
N VAL A 195 -1.63 14.18 0.70
CA VAL A 195 -0.76 13.36 1.56
C VAL A 195 0.69 13.39 1.08
N LYS A 196 0.91 13.30 -0.24
CA LYS A 196 2.25 13.38 -0.82
C LYS A 196 2.82 14.79 -0.71
N MET A 197 2.02 15.83 -0.93
CA MET A 197 2.43 17.23 -0.76
C MET A 197 2.81 17.53 0.69
N GLU A 198 2.02 17.08 1.66
CA GLU A 198 2.30 17.22 3.10
C GLU A 198 3.62 16.52 3.46
N SER A 199 3.84 15.30 2.96
CA SER A 199 5.10 14.56 3.13
C SER A 199 6.30 15.23 2.45
N TRP A 200 6.10 15.93 1.33
CA TRP A 200 7.17 16.65 0.62
C TRP A 200 7.51 18.00 1.24
N TRP A 201 6.51 18.70 1.78
CA TRP A 201 6.69 19.99 2.45
C TRP A 201 7.22 19.85 3.87
N LYS A 202 6.97 18.71 4.54
CA LYS A 202 7.52 18.42 5.87
C LYS A 202 9.05 18.38 5.79
N ARG A 203 9.70 19.39 6.35
CA ARG A 203 11.16 19.49 6.46
C ARG A 203 11.68 19.02 7.81
N GLU A 204 10.85 19.06 8.84
CA GLU A 204 11.20 18.73 10.22
C GLU A 204 11.34 17.21 10.42
N GLY A 205 12.31 16.84 11.25
CA GLY A 205 12.54 15.47 11.66
C GLY A 205 11.63 15.05 12.81
N THR A 206 11.42 13.75 12.94
CA THR A 206 10.82 13.12 14.10
C THR A 206 11.92 12.90 15.14
N ARG A 207 11.60 13.28 16.37
CA ARG A 207 12.51 13.20 17.50
C ARG A 207 12.74 11.75 17.94
N ILE A 208 13.99 11.32 17.90
CA ILE A 208 14.43 9.99 18.32
C ILE A 208 14.71 10.04 19.82
N HIS A 209 14.12 9.11 20.58
CA HIS A 209 14.31 8.98 22.02
C HIS A 209 15.43 7.99 22.36
N SER A 210 15.40 6.80 21.76
CA SER A 210 16.42 5.78 22.00
C SER A 210 16.65 4.90 20.79
N VAL A 211 17.87 4.40 20.68
CA VAL A 211 18.28 3.40 19.69
C VAL A 211 18.95 2.27 20.43
N GLU A 212 18.49 1.06 20.16
CA GLU A 212 19.06 -0.14 20.72
C GLU A 212 19.37 -1.16 19.63
N LEU A 213 20.61 -1.61 19.64
CA LEU A 213 21.13 -2.54 18.65
C LEU A 213 21.08 -3.96 19.23
N LEU A 214 20.20 -4.78 18.67
CA LEU A 214 20.06 -6.19 19.06
C LEU A 214 21.16 -6.99 18.35
N GLN A 215 22.38 -6.91 18.90
CA GLN A 215 23.57 -7.57 18.38
C GLN A 215 24.01 -8.75 19.26
N GLN A 216 24.56 -9.78 18.61
CA GLN A 216 25.12 -10.93 19.30
C GLN A 216 26.43 -10.54 20.00
N SER A 217 26.64 -11.09 21.20
CA SER A 217 27.93 -11.02 21.90
C SER A 217 29.08 -11.49 20.98
N PRO A 218 30.27 -10.86 21.03
CA PRO A 218 31.39 -11.14 20.12
C PRO A 218 31.89 -12.60 20.12
N ALA A 219 31.49 -13.44 21.09
CA ALA A 219 31.89 -14.84 21.20
C ALA A 219 31.25 -15.79 20.15
N SER A 220 30.17 -15.41 19.46
CA SER A 220 29.48 -16.27 18.46
C SER A 220 29.92 -16.04 17.00
N ARG A 221 31.06 -15.37 16.79
CA ARG A 221 31.41 -14.68 15.52
C ARG A 221 31.65 -15.53 14.28
N GLN A 222 31.75 -16.86 14.35
CA GLN A 222 32.37 -17.62 13.25
C GLN A 222 31.44 -18.55 12.44
N GLU A 223 30.33 -19.07 12.99
CA GLU A 223 29.48 -20.01 12.23
C GLU A 223 28.09 -19.47 11.81
N ASP A 224 27.53 -18.46 12.48
CA ASP A 224 26.09 -18.11 12.31
C ASP A 224 25.80 -16.83 11.48
N ARG A 225 26.83 -16.22 10.88
CA ARG A 225 26.71 -14.98 10.07
C ARG A 225 25.76 -15.07 8.86
N ARG A 226 25.43 -16.27 8.40
CA ARG A 226 24.47 -16.48 7.30
C ARG A 226 23.01 -16.60 7.79
N THR A 227 22.79 -16.89 9.07
CA THR A 227 21.48 -17.31 9.58
C THR A 227 20.77 -16.23 10.39
N CYS A 228 21.51 -15.46 11.19
CA CYS A 228 20.97 -14.42 12.06
C CYS A 228 21.39 -13.03 11.58
N ARG A 229 20.45 -12.09 11.46
CA ARG A 229 20.70 -10.74 10.94
C ARG A 229 20.42 -9.70 12.04
N PRO A 230 21.22 -8.64 12.15
CA PRO A 230 21.05 -7.64 13.20
C PRO A 230 19.66 -7.00 13.13
N CYS A 231 19.07 -6.82 14.31
CA CYS A 231 17.82 -6.10 14.49
C CYS A 231 18.09 -4.81 15.27
N VAL A 232 17.27 -3.80 15.03
CA VAL A 232 17.36 -2.50 15.71
C VAL A 232 15.99 -2.18 16.27
N ALA A 233 15.95 -1.77 17.53
CA ALA A 233 14.80 -1.16 18.14
C ALA A 233 15.00 0.36 18.22
N LEU A 234 14.06 1.09 17.65
CA LEU A 234 14.12 2.53 17.47
C LEU A 234 12.89 3.16 18.09
N THR A 235 13.09 3.86 19.20
CA THR A 235 12.02 4.53 19.94
C THR A 235 12.03 6.02 19.63
N PHE A 236 10.85 6.57 19.33
CA PHE A 236 10.67 7.99 19.00
C PHE A 236 9.53 8.58 19.83
N GLU A 237 9.61 9.89 20.07
CA GLU A 237 8.57 10.64 20.78
C GLU A 237 7.36 10.88 19.87
N ALA A 238 6.17 10.77 20.42
CA ALA A 238 4.91 11.06 19.75
C ALA A 238 4.03 11.97 20.61
N THR A 239 3.22 12.82 19.96
CA THR A 239 2.26 13.65 20.69
C THR A 239 1.17 12.77 21.33
N PRO A 240 0.57 13.19 22.45
CA PRO A 240 -0.54 12.44 23.07
C PRO A 240 -1.70 12.20 22.08
N SER A 241 -1.99 13.19 21.22
CA SER A 241 -2.97 13.09 20.14
C SER A 241 -2.63 11.98 19.14
N ALA A 242 -1.36 11.84 18.75
CA ALA A 242 -0.93 10.79 17.84
C ALA A 242 -1.04 9.41 18.50
N VAL A 243 -0.60 9.26 19.75
CA VAL A 243 -0.70 7.98 20.48
C VAL A 243 -2.16 7.55 20.64
N GLN A 244 -3.07 8.48 20.95
CA GLN A 244 -4.50 8.18 21.06
C GLN A 244 -5.13 7.68 19.74
N LYS A 245 -4.60 8.11 18.59
CA LYS A 245 -5.07 7.69 17.25
C LYS A 245 -4.46 6.36 16.79
N TYR A 246 -3.36 5.92 17.39
CA TYR A 246 -2.71 4.67 17.02
C TYR A 246 -3.58 3.47 17.40
N ARG A 247 -3.50 2.40 16.61
CA ARG A 247 -4.15 1.11 16.86
C ARG A 247 -3.18 -0.03 16.60
N ALA A 248 -3.28 -1.11 17.38
CA ALA A 248 -2.41 -2.27 17.22
C ALA A 248 -2.38 -2.83 15.78
N GLY A 249 -1.15 -3.11 15.32
CA GLY A 249 -0.89 -3.66 13.99
C GLY A 249 -0.76 -2.63 12.87
N GLN A 250 -0.91 -1.34 13.18
CA GLN A 250 -0.63 -0.27 12.23
C GLN A 250 0.88 -0.10 11.97
N TYR A 251 1.20 0.46 10.81
CA TYR A 251 2.54 0.80 10.38
C TYR A 251 2.60 2.26 9.94
N VAL A 252 3.81 2.82 9.93
CA VAL A 252 4.11 4.17 9.42
C VAL A 252 5.07 4.06 8.25
N ASP A 253 4.99 5.01 7.31
CA ASP A 253 6.01 5.13 6.27
C ASP A 253 7.15 6.03 6.77
N LEU A 254 8.33 5.43 6.95
CA LEU A 254 9.56 6.11 7.34
C LEU A 254 10.35 6.54 6.11
N LYS A 255 10.70 7.82 6.07
CA LYS A 255 11.60 8.42 5.09
C LYS A 255 12.82 8.99 5.81
N VAL A 256 14.00 8.77 5.25
CA VAL A 256 15.27 9.26 5.81
C VAL A 256 16.02 9.98 4.70
N PRO A 257 15.92 11.33 4.61
CA PRO A 257 16.44 12.09 3.47
C PRO A 257 17.95 11.97 3.22
N SER A 258 18.75 11.63 4.24
CA SER A 258 20.19 11.35 4.11
C SER A 258 20.46 10.05 3.33
N ILE A 259 19.51 9.12 3.32
CA ILE A 259 19.60 7.83 2.62
C ILE A 259 18.84 7.91 1.29
N ASN A 260 17.57 8.33 1.34
CA ASN A 260 16.70 8.46 0.18
C ASN A 260 15.71 9.62 0.37
N LYS A 261 15.76 10.59 -0.55
CA LYS A 261 14.91 11.80 -0.51
C LYS A 261 13.48 11.58 -1.03
N LEU A 262 13.22 10.47 -1.72
CA LEU A 262 12.01 10.29 -2.53
C LEU A 262 11.20 9.05 -2.13
N VAL A 263 11.86 8.01 -1.61
CA VAL A 263 11.24 6.74 -1.23
C VAL A 263 11.04 6.68 0.29
N SER A 264 9.83 6.31 0.70
CA SER A 264 9.50 5.96 2.09
C SER A 264 9.29 4.46 2.21
N HIS A 265 9.59 3.91 3.38
CA HIS A 265 9.52 2.47 3.67
C HIS A 265 8.55 2.18 4.83
N PRO A 266 7.65 1.20 4.70
CA PRO A 266 6.68 0.89 5.74
C PRO A 266 7.31 0.12 6.90
N PHE A 267 7.06 0.55 8.13
CA PHE A 267 7.46 -0.15 9.35
C PHE A 267 6.32 -0.20 10.37
N THR A 268 6.06 -1.39 10.91
CA THR A 268 5.13 -1.56 12.01
C THR A 268 5.58 -0.76 13.22
N VAL A 269 4.63 -0.05 13.83
CA VAL A 269 4.85 0.72 15.05
C VAL A 269 4.25 -0.05 16.21
N ASN A 270 4.88 0.05 17.38
CA ASN A 270 4.38 -0.49 18.64
C ASN A 270 4.30 0.58 19.72
N LEU A 271 3.36 0.42 20.65
CA LEU A 271 3.41 1.14 21.92
C LEU A 271 4.62 0.63 22.72
N VAL A 272 5.15 1.49 23.57
CA VAL A 272 6.16 1.11 24.57
C VAL A 272 5.46 0.97 25.92
N PRO A 273 5.46 -0.22 26.55
CA PRO A 273 4.86 -0.39 27.87
C PRO A 273 5.37 0.66 28.88
N PHE A 274 4.47 1.17 29.71
CA PHE A 274 4.75 2.19 30.74
C PHE A 274 5.27 3.55 30.23
N SER A 275 5.28 3.78 28.91
CA SER A 275 5.80 5.00 28.28
C SER A 275 4.75 5.65 27.35
N PRO A 276 3.86 6.51 27.88
CA PRO A 276 2.65 6.94 27.16
C PRO A 276 2.88 7.82 25.93
N ASN A 277 4.06 8.43 25.79
CA ASN A 277 4.40 9.33 24.67
C ASN A 277 5.49 8.74 23.74
N HIS A 278 5.75 7.44 23.83
CA HIS A 278 6.79 6.78 23.04
C HIS A 278 6.22 5.70 22.15
N LEU A 279 6.70 5.68 20.90
CA LEU A 279 6.39 4.69 19.90
C LEU A 279 7.68 4.03 19.42
N ARG A 280 7.62 2.73 19.12
CA ARG A 280 8.80 1.94 18.76
C ARG A 280 8.65 1.27 17.41
N ILE A 281 9.69 1.37 16.59
CA ILE A 281 9.87 0.59 15.37
C ILE A 281 10.96 -0.45 15.65
N ILE A 282 10.65 -1.71 15.41
CA ILE A 282 11.64 -2.80 15.45
C ILE A 282 11.83 -3.28 14.02
N PHE A 283 13.05 -3.17 13.49
CA PHE A 283 13.35 -3.58 12.12
C PHE A 283 14.58 -4.45 12.04
N ARG A 284 14.62 -5.29 11.00
CA ARG A 284 15.77 -6.12 10.67
C ARG A 284 16.52 -5.53 9.50
N ALA A 285 17.85 -5.53 9.55
CA ALA A 285 18.67 -5.13 8.42
C ALA A 285 18.64 -6.22 7.33
N THR A 286 17.81 -6.04 6.30
CA THR A 286 17.66 -7.02 5.22
C THR A 286 17.95 -6.49 3.82
N GLY A 287 17.79 -5.18 3.60
CA GLY A 287 18.02 -4.50 2.33
C GLY A 287 18.86 -3.25 2.49
N LYS A 288 19.25 -2.64 1.36
CA LYS A 288 20.15 -1.46 1.31
C LYS A 288 19.70 -0.33 2.24
N PHE A 289 18.42 0.06 2.18
CA PHE A 289 17.86 1.09 3.05
C PHE A 289 18.03 0.75 4.54
N THR A 290 17.60 -0.43 4.97
CA THR A 290 17.69 -0.84 6.38
C THR A 290 19.13 -1.02 6.87
N HIS A 291 20.05 -1.42 6.00
CA HIS A 291 21.48 -1.49 6.34
C HIS A 291 22.10 -0.10 6.50
N GLN A 292 21.80 0.82 5.58
CA GLN A 292 22.28 2.21 5.67
C GLN A 292 21.69 2.92 6.91
N LEU A 293 20.40 2.70 7.20
CA LEU A 293 19.77 3.23 8.40
C LEU A 293 20.40 2.67 9.67
N MET A 294 20.57 1.34 9.76
CA MET A 294 21.26 0.72 10.88
C MET A 294 22.67 1.29 11.06
N ASN A 295 23.44 1.45 9.98
CA ASN A 295 24.80 1.98 10.07
C ASN A 295 24.82 3.43 10.58
N GLN A 296 23.96 4.31 10.04
CA GLN A 296 23.87 5.70 10.52
C GLN A 296 23.47 5.76 12.01
N LEU A 297 22.48 4.97 12.42
CA LEU A 297 22.05 4.89 13.82
C LEU A 297 23.16 4.32 14.72
N THR A 298 23.87 3.28 14.27
CA THR A 298 24.94 2.64 15.05
C THR A 298 26.16 3.56 15.19
N SER A 299 26.54 4.27 14.12
CA SER A 299 27.63 5.26 14.17
C SER A 299 27.31 6.37 15.16
N ALA A 300 26.08 6.89 15.15
CA ALA A 300 25.63 7.89 16.13
C ALA A 300 25.64 7.34 17.57
N VAL A 301 25.37 6.04 17.76
CA VAL A 301 25.43 5.39 19.08
C VAL A 301 26.87 5.15 19.56
N GLN A 302 27.83 4.94 18.66
CA GLN A 302 29.23 4.62 18.99
C GLN A 302 30.14 5.86 19.12
N GLU A 303 29.71 7.04 18.67
CA GLU A 303 30.46 8.27 18.91
C GLU A 303 30.43 8.63 20.42
N GLU A 304 31.49 8.23 21.13
CA GLU A 304 31.79 8.63 22.49
C GLU A 304 32.55 9.98 22.47
N GLY A 305 31.92 11.03 23.00
CA GLY A 305 32.51 12.38 23.10
C GLY A 305 31.51 13.44 23.55
N GLU A 306 32.00 14.65 23.86
CA GLU A 306 31.18 15.83 24.25
C GLU A 306 30.32 16.37 23.08
N LYS A 307 30.56 15.91 21.85
CA LYS A 307 29.75 16.28 20.68
C LYS A 307 28.45 15.48 20.68
N GLU A 308 27.33 16.17 20.46
CA GLU A 308 26.04 15.52 20.27
C GLU A 308 26.09 14.57 19.06
N PRO A 309 25.54 13.34 19.19
CA PRO A 309 25.55 12.36 18.13
C PRO A 309 24.71 12.84 16.94
N ASP A 310 25.28 12.82 15.73
CA ASP A 310 24.60 13.26 14.51
C ASP A 310 23.56 12.20 14.07
N LEU A 311 22.36 12.29 14.63
CA LEU A 311 21.26 11.38 14.33
C LEU A 311 20.64 11.70 12.95
N PRO A 312 20.31 10.67 12.15
CA PRO A 312 19.69 10.91 10.85
C PRO A 312 18.30 11.51 11.01
N THR A 313 17.99 12.54 10.22
CA THR A 313 16.64 13.12 10.19
C THR A 313 15.63 12.08 9.69
N MET A 314 14.71 11.67 10.57
CA MET A 314 13.64 10.73 10.24
C MET A 314 12.33 11.46 9.98
N GLN A 315 11.63 11.13 8.91
CA GLN A 315 10.33 11.69 8.59
C GLN A 315 9.30 10.57 8.57
N LEU A 316 8.43 10.55 9.59
CA LEU A 316 7.32 9.61 9.67
C LEU A 316 6.05 10.19 9.05
N SER A 317 5.37 9.32 8.30
CA SER A 317 4.05 9.55 7.72
C SER A 317 2.98 8.89 8.61
N GLY A 318 1.71 9.27 8.46
CA GLY A 318 0.62 8.82 9.35
C GLY A 318 0.43 7.31 9.47
N PHE A 319 -0.43 6.88 10.38
CA PHE A 319 -0.70 5.46 10.59
C PHE A 319 -1.49 4.83 9.45
N HIS A 320 -1.07 3.63 9.07
CA HIS A 320 -1.62 2.85 7.98
C HIS A 320 -1.84 1.39 8.41
N GLY A 321 -2.73 0.68 7.74
CA GLY A 321 -3.08 -0.71 8.07
C GLY A 321 -4.50 -0.85 8.63
N ALA A 322 -4.87 -2.09 8.98
CA ALA A 322 -6.19 -2.40 9.50
C ALA A 322 -6.31 -1.98 10.98
N ASN A 323 -7.40 -1.29 11.33
CA ASN A 323 -7.72 -0.85 12.69
C ASN A 323 -8.68 -1.80 13.43
N VAL A 324 -9.14 -2.88 12.79
CA VAL A 324 -10.19 -3.78 13.29
C VAL A 324 -9.61 -5.01 14.02
N ARG A 325 -8.29 -5.07 14.21
CA ARG A 325 -7.61 -6.30 14.63
C ARG A 325 -7.94 -6.70 16.07
N LEU A 326 -8.04 -5.70 16.95
CA LEU A 326 -8.53 -5.89 18.32
C LEU A 326 -9.95 -6.46 18.32
N GLU A 327 -10.89 -5.83 17.60
CA GLU A 327 -12.28 -6.30 17.50
C GLU A 327 -12.39 -7.71 16.91
N GLN A 328 -11.51 -8.07 15.96
CA GLN A 328 -11.48 -9.42 15.40
C GLN A 328 -11.07 -10.46 16.45
N VAL A 329 -10.10 -10.15 17.31
CA VAL A 329 -9.71 -11.03 18.41
C VAL A 329 -10.87 -11.19 19.39
N LEU A 330 -11.48 -10.08 19.82
CA LEU A 330 -12.54 -10.05 20.84
C LEU A 330 -13.86 -10.75 20.42
N LYS A 331 -14.03 -11.05 19.12
CA LYS A 331 -15.23 -11.73 18.59
C LYS A 331 -15.16 -13.26 18.63
N HIS A 332 -14.01 -13.83 18.99
CA HIS A 332 -13.81 -15.28 18.99
C HIS A 332 -13.50 -15.78 20.40
N ASP A 333 -14.02 -16.96 20.74
CA ASP A 333 -13.80 -17.66 22.01
C ASP A 333 -12.33 -18.07 22.20
N ALA A 334 -11.72 -18.58 21.13
CA ALA A 334 -10.32 -18.96 21.08
C ALA A 334 -9.61 -18.34 19.87
N VAL A 335 -8.44 -17.74 20.10
CA VAL A 335 -7.63 -17.09 19.07
C VAL A 335 -6.22 -17.68 19.06
N VAL A 336 -5.80 -18.16 17.88
CA VAL A 336 -4.43 -18.62 17.65
C VAL A 336 -3.71 -17.60 16.78
N ILE A 337 -2.64 -17.03 17.33
CA ILE A 337 -1.77 -16.09 16.64
C ILE A 337 -0.50 -16.83 16.23
N VAL A 338 -0.13 -16.78 14.96
CA VAL A 338 1.11 -17.37 14.45
C VAL A 338 1.98 -16.28 13.84
N ALA A 339 3.18 -16.09 14.39
CA ALA A 339 4.15 -15.09 13.95
C ALA A 339 5.50 -15.74 13.63
N GLY A 340 6.20 -15.21 12.62
CA GLY A 340 7.52 -15.69 12.19
C GLY A 340 8.56 -14.59 12.17
N GLY A 341 9.68 -14.78 12.89
CA GLY A 341 10.79 -13.82 12.96
C GLY A 341 10.33 -12.42 13.39
N ILE A 342 10.74 -11.39 12.65
CA ILE A 342 10.32 -10.00 12.88
C ILE A 342 8.81 -9.77 12.66
N GLY A 343 8.09 -10.73 12.05
CA GLY A 343 6.64 -10.66 11.86
C GLY A 343 5.83 -10.73 13.16
N ILE A 344 6.48 -10.83 14.32
CA ILE A 344 5.85 -10.65 15.64
C ILE A 344 5.42 -9.22 15.90
N THR A 345 6.10 -8.23 15.30
CA THR A 345 5.91 -6.81 15.64
C THR A 345 4.46 -6.36 15.60
N PRO A 346 3.58 -6.73 14.65
CA PRO A 346 2.20 -6.24 14.65
C PRO A 346 1.33 -6.81 15.78
N TYR A 347 1.83 -7.79 16.53
CA TYR A 347 1.12 -8.45 17.62
C TYR A 347 1.56 -7.95 19.00
N LEU A 348 2.68 -7.22 19.10
CA LEU A 348 3.23 -6.77 20.39
C LEU A 348 2.23 -5.85 21.10
N THR A 349 1.88 -4.72 20.50
CA THR A 349 0.82 -3.86 21.02
C THR A 349 -0.52 -4.60 21.14
N LEU A 350 -0.86 -5.45 20.16
CA LEU A 350 -2.15 -6.14 20.15
C LEU A 350 -2.37 -6.96 21.41
N LEU A 351 -1.33 -7.65 21.90
CA LEU A 351 -1.45 -8.46 23.11
C LEU A 351 -1.74 -7.60 24.35
N HIS A 352 -1.10 -6.43 24.47
CA HIS A 352 -1.39 -5.50 25.56
C HIS A 352 -2.78 -4.89 25.45
N GLU A 353 -3.20 -4.43 24.27
CA GLU A 353 -4.54 -3.88 24.04
C GLU A 353 -5.64 -4.93 24.31
N VAL A 354 -5.41 -6.18 23.89
CA VAL A 354 -6.36 -7.28 24.16
C VAL A 354 -6.44 -7.59 25.64
N HIS A 355 -5.29 -7.64 26.33
CA HIS A 355 -5.28 -7.85 27.78
C HIS A 355 -6.05 -6.73 28.50
N GLU A 356 -5.78 -5.46 28.19
CA GLU A 356 -6.49 -4.32 28.76
C GLU A 356 -8.01 -4.36 28.48
N ALA A 357 -8.39 -4.68 27.25
CA ALA A 357 -9.80 -4.80 26.87
C ALA A 357 -10.51 -5.95 27.63
N LEU A 358 -9.87 -7.11 27.77
CA LEU A 358 -10.47 -8.26 28.46
C LEU A 358 -10.53 -8.06 29.99
N SER A 359 -9.56 -7.35 30.56
CA SER A 359 -9.53 -7.00 31.99
C SER A 359 -10.58 -5.95 32.37
N THR A 360 -11.02 -5.12 31.42
CA THR A 360 -12.06 -4.11 31.63
C THR A 360 -13.47 -4.60 31.29
N GLN A 361 -13.61 -5.65 30.48
CA GLN A 361 -14.90 -6.25 30.14
C GLN A 361 -15.54 -6.97 31.33
N SER A 362 -16.87 -6.90 31.41
CA SER A 362 -17.65 -7.71 32.34
C SER A 362 -17.61 -9.19 31.92
N ALA A 363 -17.80 -10.10 32.88
CA ALA A 363 -17.76 -11.54 32.61
C ALA A 363 -18.82 -11.98 31.58
N ASP A 364 -20.00 -11.32 31.56
CA ASP A 364 -21.11 -11.66 30.67
C ASP A 364 -20.90 -11.18 29.22
N GLU A 365 -20.07 -10.15 29.01
CA GLU A 365 -19.75 -9.62 27.67
C GLU A 365 -18.50 -10.27 27.05
N ARG A 366 -17.72 -11.00 27.86
CA ARG A 366 -16.44 -11.57 27.46
C ARG A 366 -16.63 -12.83 26.63
N VAL A 367 -16.49 -12.70 25.31
CA VAL A 367 -16.47 -13.84 24.39
C VAL A 367 -15.12 -14.54 24.41
N THR A 368 -14.01 -13.80 24.34
CA THR A 368 -12.66 -14.37 24.23
C THR A 368 -12.14 -14.88 25.56
N GLN A 369 -11.81 -16.17 25.61
CA GLN A 369 -11.32 -16.85 26.80
C GLN A 369 -9.88 -17.34 26.66
N ARG A 370 -9.43 -17.63 25.43
CA ARG A 370 -8.13 -18.25 25.20
C ARG A 370 -7.41 -17.62 24.01
N ILE A 371 -6.21 -17.12 24.27
CA ILE A 371 -5.32 -16.56 23.25
C ILE A 371 -4.01 -17.34 23.29
N ILE A 372 -3.61 -17.92 22.17
CA ILE A 372 -2.35 -18.66 22.06
C ILE A 372 -1.49 -18.03 20.98
N LEU A 373 -0.37 -17.44 21.38
CA LEU A 373 0.65 -16.96 20.47
C LEU A 373 1.70 -18.05 20.23
N HIS A 374 1.83 -18.51 18.99
CA HIS A 374 2.98 -19.27 18.50
C HIS A 374 3.94 -18.32 17.79
N TRP A 375 5.09 -18.05 18.38
CA TRP A 375 6.14 -17.24 17.75
C TRP A 375 7.32 -18.12 17.33
N ILE A 376 7.53 -18.25 16.03
CA ILE A 376 8.64 -19.01 15.44
C ILE A 376 9.78 -18.04 15.12
N CYS A 377 10.88 -18.09 15.87
CA CYS A 377 12.02 -17.19 15.69
C CYS A 377 13.34 -17.96 15.67
N ARG A 378 14.35 -17.42 14.99
CA ARG A 378 15.72 -17.97 14.94
C ARG A 378 16.69 -17.19 15.82
N ASP A 379 16.54 -15.86 15.84
CA ASP A 379 17.45 -14.93 16.50
C ASP A 379 17.15 -14.85 17.99
N GLN A 380 18.16 -15.16 18.80
CA GLN A 380 18.02 -15.21 20.26
C GLN A 380 17.85 -13.80 20.84
N GLU A 381 18.58 -12.84 20.30
CA GLU A 381 18.62 -11.45 20.78
C GLU A 381 17.27 -10.76 20.59
N LEU A 382 16.58 -11.06 19.48
CA LEU A 382 15.21 -10.59 19.27
C LEU A 382 14.23 -11.25 20.24
N ILE A 383 14.42 -12.53 20.56
CA ILE A 383 13.58 -13.24 21.53
C ILE A 383 13.74 -12.61 22.91
N ASP A 384 14.98 -12.43 23.36
CA ASP A 384 15.29 -11.86 24.68
C ASP A 384 14.71 -10.45 24.80
N TYR A 385 15.00 -9.59 23.81
CA TYR A 385 14.48 -8.23 23.76
C TYR A 385 12.96 -8.14 23.81
N VAL A 386 12.25 -8.94 22.99
CA VAL A 386 10.78 -8.92 22.98
C VAL A 386 10.20 -9.49 24.27
N THR A 387 10.90 -10.46 24.88
CA THR A 387 10.46 -11.04 26.14
C THR A 387 10.53 -10.00 27.26
N GLU A 388 11.68 -9.35 27.42
CA GLU A 388 11.92 -8.31 28.42
C GLU A 388 11.01 -7.09 28.20
N GLU A 389 10.95 -6.55 26.99
CA GLU A 389 10.28 -5.27 26.74
C GLU A 389 8.75 -5.36 26.56
N TYR A 390 8.21 -6.55 26.29
CA TYR A 390 6.78 -6.73 26.02
C TYR A 390 6.14 -7.86 26.83
N PHE A 391 6.72 -9.05 26.84
CA PHE A 391 6.07 -10.20 27.49
C PHE A 391 6.12 -10.12 29.02
N GLU A 392 7.22 -9.66 29.60
CA GLU A 392 7.35 -9.46 31.05
C GLU A 392 6.41 -8.33 31.56
N PRO A 393 6.36 -7.14 30.94
CA PRO A 393 5.36 -6.12 31.25
C PRO A 393 3.91 -6.61 31.15
N LEU A 394 3.62 -7.45 30.15
CA LEU A 394 2.30 -8.04 29.98
C LEU A 394 1.99 -8.99 31.14
N GLN A 395 2.93 -9.88 31.48
CA GLN A 395 2.79 -10.82 32.58
C GLN A 395 2.66 -10.11 33.94
N ALA A 396 3.40 -9.02 34.16
CA ALA A 396 3.31 -8.21 35.37
C ALA A 396 1.96 -7.49 35.49
N SER A 397 1.31 -7.20 34.36
CA SER A 397 -0.02 -6.60 34.31
C SER A 397 -1.15 -7.63 34.45
N CYS A 398 -0.87 -8.92 34.23
CA CYS A 398 -1.83 -10.00 34.44
C CYS A 398 -2.12 -10.16 35.93
N VAL A 399 -3.29 -9.69 36.37
CA VAL A 399 -3.86 -10.10 37.66
C VAL A 399 -4.18 -11.59 37.57
N SER A 400 -3.91 -12.36 38.63
CA SER A 400 -4.21 -13.79 38.69
C SER A 400 -5.72 -14.05 38.78
N ASP A 401 -6.44 -13.69 37.73
CA ASP A 401 -7.86 -13.97 37.56
C ASP A 401 -8.01 -15.11 36.54
N ASP A 402 -8.72 -16.17 36.91
CA ASP A 402 -9.03 -17.35 36.07
C ASP A 402 -9.95 -17.03 34.86
N LEU A 403 -10.15 -15.75 34.54
CA LEU A 403 -11.18 -15.26 33.64
C LEU A 403 -10.84 -15.41 32.15
N PHE A 404 -9.56 -15.29 31.79
CA PHE A 404 -9.06 -15.55 30.43
C PHE A 404 -7.58 -15.91 30.46
N THR A 405 -7.10 -16.56 29.40
CA THR A 405 -5.71 -17.06 29.33
C THR A 405 -5.00 -16.56 28.09
N ILE A 406 -3.85 -15.92 28.28
CA ILE A 406 -2.91 -15.57 27.20
C ILE A 406 -1.68 -16.46 27.34
N ARG A 407 -1.49 -17.38 26.41
CA ARG A 407 -0.35 -18.31 26.39
C ARG A 407 0.60 -17.96 25.27
N ILE A 408 1.84 -17.65 25.62
CA ILE A 408 2.91 -17.34 24.66
C ILE A 408 3.83 -18.56 24.55
N ILE A 409 4.01 -19.06 23.33
CA ILE A 409 4.85 -20.23 23.01
C ILE A 409 5.88 -19.79 21.98
N VAL A 410 7.14 -19.67 22.42
CA VAL A 410 8.28 -19.31 21.56
C VAL A 410 8.96 -20.58 21.04
N HIS A 411 9.01 -20.72 19.73
CA HIS A 411 9.67 -21.81 19.01
C HIS A 411 11.02 -21.31 18.49
N LYS A 412 12.09 -21.56 19.25
CA LYS A 412 13.46 -21.27 18.81
C LYS A 412 13.91 -22.29 17.77
N THR A 413 14.18 -21.82 16.55
CA THR A 413 14.50 -22.67 15.39
C THR A 413 15.94 -22.54 14.89
N SER A 414 16.81 -21.84 15.63
CA SER A 414 18.25 -21.87 15.37
C SER A 414 18.82 -23.26 15.72
N SER A 415 19.65 -23.80 14.83
CA SER A 415 20.25 -25.12 15.01
C SER A 415 21.32 -25.06 16.08
N ARG A 416 20.99 -25.41 17.32
CA ARG A 416 21.99 -26.11 18.14
C ARG A 416 21.86 -27.58 17.73
N ARG A 417 22.92 -28.17 17.15
CA ARG A 417 23.06 -29.63 17.23
C ARG A 417 22.92 -29.96 18.71
N CYS A 418 21.86 -30.68 19.08
CA CYS A 418 21.84 -31.42 20.32
C CYS A 418 23.05 -32.34 20.24
N VAL A 419 24.11 -32.00 20.97
CA VAL A 419 25.15 -32.98 21.28
C VAL A 419 24.43 -34.05 22.08
N GLU A 420 24.42 -35.28 21.56
CA GLU A 420 23.80 -36.44 22.22
C GLU A 420 24.26 -36.46 23.69
N GLY A 421 23.30 -36.38 24.62
CA GLY A 421 23.55 -36.54 26.06
C GLY A 421 23.28 -35.33 26.97
N LYS A 422 22.75 -34.21 26.50
CA LYS A 422 22.20 -33.15 27.39
C LYS A 422 20.80 -32.71 26.96
N GLU A 423 19.89 -32.69 27.92
CA GLU A 423 18.43 -32.56 27.81
C GLU A 423 17.92 -31.42 26.90
N CYS A 424 16.76 -31.65 26.28
CA CYS A 424 15.96 -30.67 25.55
C CYS A 424 15.59 -29.45 26.41
N PRO A 425 15.30 -28.28 25.78
CA PRO A 425 15.26 -27.01 26.48
C PRO A 425 14.09 -26.90 27.47
N LYS A 426 14.38 -26.26 28.61
CA LYS A 426 13.45 -25.96 29.69
C LYS A 426 12.16 -25.32 29.16
N ARG A 427 11.03 -25.85 29.62
CA ARG A 427 9.75 -25.14 29.70
C ARG A 427 10.04 -23.88 30.52
N TYR A 428 9.91 -22.68 29.94
CA TYR A 428 10.05 -21.45 30.72
C TYR A 428 8.88 -21.38 31.72
N SER A 429 9.12 -21.91 32.93
CA SER A 429 8.41 -21.57 34.15
C SER A 429 9.38 -20.75 34.98
N THR A 430 9.11 -19.46 35.13
CA THR A 430 9.95 -18.55 35.90
C THR A 430 9.65 -18.73 37.39
N THR A 431 10.46 -19.52 38.07
CA THR A 431 10.67 -19.40 39.52
C THR A 431 12.09 -18.95 39.74
N GLY A 432 12.23 -17.69 40.16
CA GLY A 432 13.41 -17.10 40.81
C GLY A 432 14.75 -17.27 40.11
N HIS A 433 15.21 -16.21 39.44
CA HIS A 433 16.65 -15.96 39.35
C HIS A 433 16.93 -14.48 39.62
N ASP A 434 17.86 -14.29 40.54
CA ASP A 434 18.37 -13.00 40.99
C ASP A 434 18.88 -12.16 39.82
N ALA A 435 18.57 -10.87 39.90
CA ALA A 435 18.93 -9.86 38.92
C ALA A 435 20.46 -9.69 38.86
N GLU A 436 21.06 -9.94 37.70
CA GLU A 436 22.39 -9.44 37.38
C GLU A 436 22.52 -9.08 35.88
N ALA A 437 22.90 -7.80 35.68
CA ALA A 437 23.32 -7.08 34.47
C ALA A 437 22.24 -6.57 33.47
N PRO A 438 22.08 -5.24 33.28
CA PRO A 438 21.31 -4.68 32.17
C PRO A 438 22.03 -4.87 30.83
N LEU A 439 21.28 -5.06 29.73
CA LEU A 439 21.81 -5.01 28.36
C LEU A 439 22.45 -3.63 28.08
N GLU A 440 23.78 -3.53 28.17
CA GLU A 440 24.60 -2.32 27.99
C GLU A 440 24.55 -1.65 26.58
N THR A 441 23.60 -1.98 25.70
CA THR A 441 23.58 -1.51 24.29
C THR A 441 22.47 -0.52 23.92
N ALA A 442 21.64 -0.09 24.87
CA ALA A 442 20.61 0.93 24.65
C ALA A 442 21.17 2.34 24.94
N ARG A 443 21.21 3.22 23.93
CA ARG A 443 21.58 4.64 24.11
C ARG A 443 20.33 5.51 24.02
N THR A 444 20.04 6.23 25.09
CA THR A 444 18.99 7.27 25.16
C THR A 444 19.55 8.62 24.77
N PHE A 445 18.78 9.42 24.04
CA PHE A 445 19.18 10.74 23.57
C PHE A 445 18.34 11.81 24.28
N ASP A 446 18.99 12.86 24.77
CA ASP A 446 18.29 14.03 25.34
C ASP A 446 17.81 14.93 24.19
N ALA A 447 16.52 14.88 23.94
CA ALA A 447 15.90 15.56 22.82
C ALA A 447 15.58 17.05 23.05
N SER A 448 15.96 17.61 24.20
CA SER A 448 15.70 19.02 24.56
C SER A 448 16.60 20.03 23.83
N LYS A 449 17.64 19.57 23.10
CA LYS A 449 18.68 20.44 22.52
C LYS A 449 18.64 20.60 21.01
N ASP A 450 17.87 19.78 20.28
CA ASP A 450 17.73 19.90 18.82
C ASP A 450 16.41 20.56 18.41
N ASN A 451 16.47 21.86 18.07
CA ASN A 451 15.33 22.65 17.60
C ASN A 451 14.81 22.22 16.20
N LYS A 452 15.42 21.25 15.52
CA LYS A 452 15.00 20.78 14.19
C LYS A 452 14.12 19.53 14.21
N THR A 453 13.95 18.90 15.37
CA THR A 453 13.13 17.69 15.53
C THR A 453 11.93 17.93 16.44
N LEU A 454 10.78 17.39 16.03
CA LEU A 454 9.53 17.49 16.77
C LEU A 454 9.02 16.10 17.16
N PRO A 455 8.23 15.99 18.23
CA PRO A 455 7.44 14.80 18.50
C PRO A 455 6.59 14.45 17.28
N PHE A 456 6.46 13.16 16.99
CA PHE A 456 5.64 12.69 15.91
C PHE A 456 4.17 13.08 16.14
N ASP A 457 3.61 13.83 15.20
CA ASP A 457 2.18 13.99 15.06
C ASP A 457 1.69 13.39 13.73
N THR A 458 0.47 12.91 13.79
CA THR A 458 -0.30 12.42 12.64
C THR A 458 -0.52 13.55 11.62
N PRO A 459 -0.13 13.37 10.35
CA PRO A 459 -0.40 14.35 9.31
C PRO A 459 -1.92 14.50 9.11
N LEU A 460 -2.38 15.72 8.81
CA LEU A 460 -3.80 16.06 8.73
C LEU A 460 -4.50 15.23 7.65
N PHE A 461 -3.86 15.07 6.49
CA PHE A 461 -4.46 14.35 5.36
C PHE A 461 -4.19 12.84 5.41
N ALA A 462 -3.12 12.41 6.07
CA ALA A 462 -2.75 10.99 6.14
C ALA A 462 -3.59 10.20 7.16
N SER A 463 -4.00 10.85 8.26
CA SER A 463 -4.67 10.20 9.39
C SER A 463 -6.20 10.13 9.26
N GLY A 464 -6.79 10.85 8.31
CA GLY A 464 -8.25 11.04 8.25
C GLY A 464 -8.77 11.81 9.47
N PHE A 465 -10.00 12.30 9.39
CA PHE A 465 -10.51 13.26 10.38
C PHE A 465 -11.10 12.60 11.65
N GLY A 466 -11.11 11.27 11.73
CA GLY A 466 -11.43 10.55 12.98
C GLY A 466 -11.65 9.05 12.82
N ASP A 467 -11.90 8.39 13.95
CA ASP A 467 -12.15 6.94 14.03
C ASP A 467 -13.59 6.55 13.64
N SER A 468 -14.52 7.51 13.66
CA SER A 468 -15.92 7.27 13.31
C SER A 468 -16.25 7.69 11.89
N TRP A 469 -17.22 7.00 11.29
CA TRP A 469 -17.70 7.29 9.94
C TRP A 469 -18.26 8.72 9.82
N LEU A 470 -18.98 9.19 10.83
CA LEU A 470 -19.55 10.55 10.89
C LEU A 470 -18.49 11.64 10.82
N ARG A 471 -17.36 11.46 11.50
CA ARG A 471 -16.25 12.44 11.52
C ARG A 471 -15.51 12.52 10.18
N ASN A 472 -15.61 11.47 9.35
CA ASN A 472 -15.00 11.46 8.03
C ASN A 472 -15.93 11.96 6.90
N LEU A 473 -17.24 12.12 7.16
CA LEU A 473 -18.20 12.63 6.18
C LEU A 473 -17.80 13.97 5.56
N PRO A 474 -17.36 15.01 6.31
CA PRO A 474 -17.00 16.30 5.71
C PRO A 474 -15.88 16.18 4.69
N SER A 475 -14.86 15.38 4.99
CA SER A 475 -13.75 15.14 4.07
C SER A 475 -14.16 14.34 2.84
N MET A 476 -15.04 13.35 3.02
CA MET A 476 -15.61 12.60 1.91
C MET A 476 -16.42 13.52 0.99
N PHE A 477 -17.32 14.34 1.55
CA PHE A 477 -18.08 15.31 0.77
C PHE A 477 -17.17 16.31 0.07
N ALA A 478 -16.12 16.82 0.74
CA ALA A 478 -15.14 17.69 0.09
C ALA A 478 -14.45 17.02 -1.10
N PHE A 479 -13.93 15.80 -0.96
CA PHE A 479 -13.28 15.08 -2.07
C PHE A 479 -14.27 14.70 -3.19
N CYS A 480 -15.48 14.28 -2.83
CA CYS A 480 -16.54 13.98 -3.78
C CYS A 480 -17.03 15.23 -4.52
N ILE A 481 -17.11 16.38 -3.85
CA ILE A 481 -17.45 17.67 -4.46
C ILE A 481 -16.33 18.11 -5.40
N ILE A 482 -15.05 18.00 -5.01
CA ILE A 482 -13.91 18.31 -5.90
C ILE A 482 -13.94 17.41 -7.14
N ALA A 483 -14.10 16.10 -6.96
CA ALA A 483 -14.19 15.16 -8.08
C ALA A 483 -15.44 15.41 -8.94
N GLY A 484 -16.56 15.75 -8.31
CA GLY A 484 -17.84 16.08 -8.96
C GLY A 484 -17.77 17.38 -9.76
N LEU A 485 -17.21 18.45 -9.18
CA LEU A 485 -16.97 19.73 -9.87
C LEU A 485 -15.96 19.57 -11.00
N GLY A 486 -14.90 18.79 -10.81
CA GLY A 486 -13.95 18.48 -11.88
C GLY A 486 -14.61 17.71 -13.02
N THR A 487 -15.46 16.72 -12.70
CA THR A 487 -16.23 15.97 -13.70
C THR A 487 -17.28 16.85 -14.40
N TRP A 488 -17.95 17.72 -13.65
CA TRP A 488 -18.90 18.70 -14.19
C TRP A 488 -18.20 19.70 -15.11
N LEU A 489 -17.02 20.19 -14.74
CA LEU A 489 -16.22 21.07 -15.58
C LEU A 489 -15.83 20.38 -16.89
N ILE A 490 -15.37 19.12 -16.81
CA ILE A 490 -15.11 18.29 -18.01
C ILE A 490 -16.37 18.17 -18.88
N TYR A 491 -17.53 17.93 -18.27
CA TYR A 491 -18.80 17.83 -18.98
C TYR A 491 -19.25 19.17 -19.61
N ALA A 492 -19.17 20.28 -18.87
CA ALA A 492 -19.52 21.60 -19.35
C ALA A 492 -18.62 22.03 -20.51
N LEU A 493 -17.31 21.75 -20.43
CA LEU A 493 -16.36 21.96 -21.53
C LEU A 493 -16.67 21.07 -22.74
N TYR A 494 -17.19 19.87 -22.53
CA TYR A 494 -17.60 18.94 -23.59
C TYR A 494 -18.90 19.40 -24.29
N VAL A 495 -19.92 19.83 -23.53
CA VAL A 495 -21.26 20.17 -24.04
C VAL A 495 -21.35 21.57 -24.64
N ASN A 496 -20.70 22.57 -24.04
CA ASN A 496 -20.78 23.97 -24.51
C ASN A 496 -19.91 24.27 -25.75
N ARG A 497 -19.45 23.23 -26.46
CA ARG A 497 -18.72 23.37 -27.72
C ARG A 497 -19.69 23.10 -28.87
N PRO A 498 -20.01 24.10 -29.72
CA PRO A 498 -20.92 23.91 -30.83
C PRO A 498 -20.37 22.84 -31.78
N SER A 499 -21.27 22.02 -32.30
CA SER A 499 -21.05 20.99 -33.30
C SER A 499 -20.08 21.39 -34.41
N ALA A 500 -19.05 20.59 -34.66
CA ALA A 500 -18.68 20.09 -35.99
C ALA A 500 -17.34 19.35 -35.89
N GLU A 501 -17.36 18.10 -36.35
CA GLU A 501 -16.28 17.39 -37.02
C GLU A 501 -14.82 17.88 -36.77
N THR A 502 -14.10 17.02 -36.06
CA THR A 502 -12.71 16.60 -36.35
C THR A 502 -11.48 17.42 -35.92
N GLU A 503 -11.48 18.74 -35.74
CA GLU A 503 -10.20 19.43 -35.44
C GLU A 503 -9.87 19.63 -33.95
N VAL A 504 -10.87 19.83 -33.09
CA VAL A 504 -10.62 20.32 -31.71
C VAL A 504 -10.52 19.20 -30.66
N THR A 505 -10.94 17.99 -31.00
CA THR A 505 -10.80 16.79 -30.14
C THR A 505 -9.33 16.45 -29.84
N TYR A 506 -8.42 16.75 -30.77
CA TYR A 506 -6.97 16.59 -30.58
C TYR A 506 -6.43 17.55 -29.52
N ARG A 507 -6.84 18.83 -29.53
CA ARG A 507 -6.31 19.84 -28.60
C ARG A 507 -6.69 19.59 -27.13
N TRP A 508 -7.86 19.01 -26.88
CA TRP A 508 -8.30 18.69 -25.50
C TRP A 508 -7.77 17.36 -24.97
N ALA A 509 -7.52 16.39 -25.86
CA ALA A 509 -6.64 15.28 -25.55
C ALA A 509 -5.31 15.82 -25.01
N TYR A 510 -4.66 16.79 -25.68
CA TYR A 510 -3.44 17.42 -25.15
C TYR A 510 -3.60 18.15 -23.81
N VAL A 511 -4.74 18.78 -23.52
CA VAL A 511 -4.98 19.47 -22.22
C VAL A 511 -5.25 18.49 -21.06
N ALA A 512 -5.85 17.33 -21.33
CA ALA A 512 -5.97 16.25 -20.33
C ALA A 512 -4.69 15.39 -20.24
N VAL A 513 -3.96 15.28 -21.35
CA VAL A 513 -2.68 14.58 -21.48
C VAL A 513 -1.53 15.39 -20.89
N PHE A 514 -1.56 16.73 -20.83
CA PHE A 514 -0.44 17.52 -20.27
C PHE A 514 -0.21 17.31 -18.77
N PRO A 515 -1.24 17.36 -17.90
CA PRO A 515 -1.11 16.99 -16.49
C PRO A 515 -0.67 15.53 -16.35
N PHE A 516 -1.12 14.68 -17.27
CA PHE A 516 -0.82 13.27 -17.26
C PHE A 516 0.59 12.92 -17.74
N VAL A 517 1.08 13.59 -18.77
CA VAL A 517 2.45 13.52 -19.28
C VAL A 517 3.39 14.17 -18.28
N ALA A 518 2.97 15.21 -17.56
CA ALA A 518 3.71 15.74 -16.42
C ALA A 518 3.78 14.70 -15.29
N VAL A 519 2.69 13.99 -14.98
CA VAL A 519 2.69 12.89 -13.99
C VAL A 519 3.52 11.70 -14.48
N VAL A 520 3.44 11.33 -15.75
CA VAL A 520 4.23 10.24 -16.36
C VAL A 520 5.70 10.62 -16.44
N ALA A 521 6.04 11.86 -16.78
CA ALA A 521 7.40 12.37 -16.77
C ALA A 521 7.95 12.45 -15.35
N MET A 522 7.14 12.87 -14.37
CA MET A 522 7.51 12.88 -12.95
C MET A 522 7.66 11.46 -12.40
N MET A 523 6.82 10.51 -12.84
CA MET A 523 6.92 9.09 -12.50
C MET A 523 8.12 8.42 -13.19
N LEU A 524 8.39 8.73 -14.45
CA LEU A 524 9.57 8.28 -15.19
C LEU A 524 10.85 8.86 -14.58
N MET A 525 10.85 10.13 -14.15
CA MET A 525 11.96 10.74 -13.42
C MET A 525 12.15 10.09 -12.06
N TYR A 526 11.08 9.88 -11.29
CA TYR A 526 11.13 9.14 -10.02
C TYR A 526 11.67 7.72 -10.23
N LEU A 527 11.29 7.10 -11.33
CA LEU A 527 11.67 5.75 -11.67
C LEU A 527 13.11 5.65 -12.18
N THR A 528 13.58 6.57 -13.03
CA THR A 528 14.98 6.62 -13.43
C THR A 528 15.86 6.87 -12.21
N LEU A 529 15.46 7.78 -11.32
CA LEU A 529 16.14 7.99 -10.05
C LEU A 529 16.13 6.73 -9.16
N SER A 530 14.98 6.05 -9.04
CA SER A 530 14.87 4.78 -8.30
C SER A 530 15.68 3.65 -8.94
N ILE A 531 15.71 3.55 -10.27
CA ILE A 531 16.49 2.53 -11.00
C ILE A 531 17.98 2.81 -10.88
N ILE A 532 18.41 4.08 -10.94
CA ILE A 532 19.82 4.49 -10.74
C ILE A 532 20.26 4.20 -9.30
N GLU A 533 19.41 4.44 -8.30
CA GLU A 533 19.72 4.13 -6.90
C GLU A 533 19.80 2.63 -6.60
N ILE A 534 18.99 1.82 -7.30
CA ILE A 534 19.00 0.35 -7.16
C ILE A 534 20.00 -0.32 -8.11
N GLY A 535 20.41 0.30 -9.21
CA GLY A 535 21.50 -0.16 -10.07
C GLY A 535 22.90 0.10 -9.49
N ARG A 536 22.97 0.97 -8.47
CA ARG A 536 24.13 1.14 -7.57
C ARG A 536 23.96 0.35 -6.25
N ALA A 537 23.03 -0.59 -6.19
CA ALA A 537 22.93 -1.62 -5.15
C ALA A 537 23.43 -2.94 -5.73
#